data_AF-J6H1H8-F1
#
_entry.id   AF-J6H1H8-F1
#
_cell.length_a   1.000
_cell.length_b   1.000
_cell.length_c   1.000
_cell.angle_alpha   90.00
_cell.angle_beta   90.00
_cell.angle_gamma   90.00
#
_symmetry.space_group_name_H-M   'P 1'
#
loop_
_entity.id
_entity.type
_entity.pdbx_description
1 polymer ?
#
loop_
_entity_poly.entity_id
_entity_poly.type
_entity_poly.pdbx_seq_one_letter_code
_entity_poly.pdbx_strand_id
1 'polypeptide(L)'
;MSDLRINFIDNWEKKDVNLEELRRALEDGNSSVYNDASLKKVSAKWKKFKERGVSNLYLLKELDDDGVACAMYAYSITDGVIDDETLEKLREVCAQNLSSGEMRADGSFSKPNEWWDTNPGRSIKAVESGSADSLHQYLGAELYPKGIVLSSRSIKSKHAGELACSAIAWGVSTSIFKKGAYMSVLIHNDAL
;
A
#
# COMPACT_ATOMS: atom_id res chain seq x y z
N MET A 1 -11.20 8.69 -27.47
CA MET A 1 -10.12 7.93 -26.81
C MET A 1 -9.72 8.77 -25.61
N SER A 2 -9.98 8.28 -24.40
CA SER A 2 -9.62 9.00 -23.17
C SER A 2 -8.11 9.12 -23.09
N ASP A 3 -7.62 10.33 -22.84
CA ASP A 3 -6.21 10.59 -22.53
C ASP A 3 -5.88 9.98 -21.16
N LEU A 4 -5.67 8.66 -21.15
CA LEU A 4 -5.08 7.95 -20.02
C LEU A 4 -3.63 8.44 -19.88
N ARG A 5 -3.43 9.47 -19.06
CA ARG A 5 -2.11 9.88 -18.60
C ARG A 5 -1.61 8.79 -17.65
N ILE A 6 -0.90 7.82 -18.20
CA ILE A 6 -0.09 6.88 -17.41
C ILE A 6 1.13 7.67 -16.97
N ASN A 7 1.03 8.25 -15.79
CA ASN A 7 2.15 8.92 -15.16
C ASN A 7 3.12 7.84 -14.62
N PHE A 8 4.22 7.60 -15.34
CA PHE A 8 5.35 6.85 -14.83
C PHE A 8 6.14 7.77 -13.88
N ILE A 9 5.72 7.86 -12.62
CA ILE A 9 6.34 8.77 -11.64
C ILE A 9 7.33 8.01 -10.74
N ASP A 10 8.55 7.84 -11.21
CA ASP A 10 9.69 7.60 -10.29
C ASP A 10 10.03 8.84 -9.42
N ASN A 11 9.40 9.98 -9.69
CA ASN A 11 9.56 11.27 -9.01
C ASN A 11 8.39 11.70 -8.08
N TRP A 12 7.53 10.79 -7.62
CA TRP A 12 6.43 11.17 -6.72
C TRP A 12 7.02 11.31 -5.32
N GLU A 13 7.77 12.39 -5.08
CA GLU A 13 8.37 12.83 -3.81
C GLU A 13 8.69 11.69 -2.83
N LYS A 14 9.31 10.61 -3.31
CA LYS A 14 9.62 9.48 -2.44
C LYS A 14 10.59 10.00 -1.40
N LYS A 15 10.14 10.08 -0.16
CA LYS A 15 10.97 10.47 0.96
C LYS A 15 11.78 9.26 1.39
N ASP A 16 13.05 9.49 1.68
CA ASP A 16 13.87 8.48 2.34
C ASP A 16 13.32 8.25 3.74
N VAL A 17 12.85 7.02 3.98
CA VAL A 17 12.25 6.65 5.25
C VAL A 17 13.29 5.92 6.09
N ASN A 18 13.68 6.53 7.21
CA ASN A 18 14.34 5.80 8.28
C ASN A 18 13.32 4.90 8.98
N LEU A 19 13.21 3.65 8.54
CA LEU A 19 12.24 2.68 9.05
C LEU A 19 12.44 2.36 10.54
N GLU A 20 13.68 2.31 11.00
CA GLU A 20 13.99 2.06 12.41
C GLU A 20 13.48 3.20 13.30
N GLU A 21 13.75 4.45 12.92
CA GLU A 21 13.25 5.61 13.64
C GLU A 21 11.72 5.73 13.54
N LEU A 22 11.12 5.39 12.39
CA LEU A 22 9.67 5.41 12.22
C LEU A 22 9.00 4.37 13.13
N ARG A 23 9.61 3.19 13.24
CA ARG A 23 9.16 2.15 14.17
C ARG A 23 9.21 2.64 15.61
N ARG A 24 10.32 3.27 16.02
CA ARG A 24 10.46 3.88 17.36
C ARG A 24 9.43 4.99 17.58
N ALA A 25 9.21 5.86 16.60
CA ALA A 25 8.21 6.90 16.64
C ALA A 25 6.81 6.35 16.93
N LEU A 26 6.44 5.27 16.25
CA LEU A 26 5.16 4.60 16.46
C LEU A 26 5.12 3.83 17.79
N GLU A 27 6.23 3.28 18.28
CA GLU A 27 6.28 2.52 19.54
C GLU A 27 6.28 3.44 20.77
N ASP A 28 6.96 4.58 20.73
CA ASP A 28 7.10 5.50 21.87
C ASP A 28 6.13 6.68 21.79
N GLY A 29 5.57 6.95 20.61
CA GLY A 29 4.71 8.10 20.34
C GLY A 29 5.45 9.43 20.23
N ASN A 30 6.78 9.39 20.19
CA ASN A 30 7.70 10.52 20.06
C ASN A 30 8.82 10.17 19.09
N SER A 31 9.23 11.12 18.25
CA SER A 31 10.45 11.02 17.43
C SER A 31 11.03 12.41 17.23
N SER A 32 12.35 12.48 17.09
CA SER A 32 13.07 13.72 16.73
C SER A 32 13.04 13.99 15.22
N VAL A 33 12.74 12.96 14.43
CA VAL A 33 12.63 13.01 12.96
C VAL A 33 11.17 13.15 12.54
N TYR A 34 10.27 12.37 13.14
CA TYR A 34 8.86 12.30 12.76
C TYR A 34 7.95 12.85 13.87
N ASN A 35 7.60 14.15 13.80
CA ASN A 35 6.89 14.85 14.87
C ASN A 35 5.41 15.15 14.59
N ASP A 36 4.86 14.62 13.50
CA ASP A 36 3.51 14.95 13.06
C ASP A 36 2.40 14.36 13.96
N ALA A 37 1.36 15.15 14.21
CA ALA A 37 0.26 14.76 15.08
C ALA A 37 -0.57 13.56 14.55
N SER A 38 -0.57 13.32 13.23
CA SER A 38 -1.23 12.18 12.62
C SER A 38 -0.57 10.85 12.97
N LEU A 39 0.76 10.82 13.21
CA LEU A 39 1.47 9.61 13.63
C LEU A 39 1.00 9.11 14.99
N LYS A 40 0.62 10.00 15.91
CA LYS A 40 0.04 9.59 17.21
C LYS A 40 -1.26 8.81 17.01
N LYS A 41 -2.08 9.17 16.02
CA LYS A 41 -3.31 8.44 15.68
C LYS A 41 -3.00 7.06 15.10
N VAL A 42 -1.98 6.96 14.25
CA VAL A 42 -1.50 5.68 13.68
C VAL A 42 -0.96 4.77 14.79
N SER A 43 -0.08 5.30 15.65
CA SER A 43 0.54 4.59 16.79
C SER A 43 -0.48 3.89 17.67
N ALA A 44 -1.55 4.60 18.09
CA ALA A 44 -2.56 4.08 18.99
C ALA A 44 -3.27 2.82 18.46
N LYS A 45 -3.47 2.72 17.15
CA LYS A 45 -4.06 1.52 16.52
C LYS A 45 -3.01 0.48 16.17
N TRP A 46 -1.85 0.90 15.67
CA TRP A 46 -0.74 0.02 15.30
C TRP A 46 -0.28 -0.86 16.47
N LYS A 47 -0.16 -0.29 17.68
CA LYS A 47 0.21 -1.03 18.91
C LYS A 47 -0.76 -2.14 19.32
N LYS A 48 -2.00 -2.14 18.82
CA LYS A 48 -2.99 -3.19 19.14
C LYS A 48 -2.69 -4.50 18.42
N PHE A 49 -1.86 -4.47 17.37
CA PHE A 49 -1.48 -5.67 16.64
C PHE A 49 -0.25 -6.31 17.27
N LYS A 50 -0.34 -7.60 17.60
CA LYS A 50 0.78 -8.37 18.19
C LYS A 50 1.93 -8.51 17.18
N GLU A 51 1.58 -8.84 15.94
CA GLU A 51 2.48 -8.88 14.80
C GLU A 51 2.25 -7.63 13.96
N ARG A 52 3.29 -6.78 13.88
CA ARG A 52 3.21 -5.45 13.27
C ARG A 52 4.57 -4.99 12.78
N GLY A 53 4.55 -4.12 11.77
CA GLY A 53 5.74 -3.54 11.18
C GLY A 53 5.48 -2.22 10.50
N VAL A 54 6.57 -1.65 9.99
CA VAL A 54 6.58 -0.50 9.10
C VAL A 54 7.43 -0.86 7.89
N SER A 55 7.11 -0.31 6.75
CA SER A 55 7.79 -0.62 5.49
C SER A 55 7.87 0.61 4.61
N ASN A 56 8.85 0.61 3.71
CA ASN A 56 8.79 1.47 2.55
C ASN A 56 7.55 1.12 1.73
N LEU A 57 6.88 2.15 1.24
CA LEU A 57 5.76 2.02 0.32
C LEU A 57 6.25 2.36 -1.08
N TYR A 58 6.02 1.44 -2.01
CA TYR A 58 6.49 1.58 -3.38
C TYR A 58 5.31 1.72 -4.32
N LEU A 59 5.22 2.85 -5.02
CA LEU A 59 4.23 3.04 -6.07
C LEU A 59 4.56 2.12 -7.26
N LEU A 60 3.56 1.31 -7.67
CA LEU A 60 3.64 0.44 -8.84
C LEU A 60 2.99 1.06 -10.06
N LYS A 61 1.82 1.66 -9.88
CA LYS A 61 1.06 2.33 -10.94
C LYS A 61 0.08 3.31 -10.35
N GLU A 62 -0.14 4.39 -11.07
CA GLU A 62 -1.23 5.31 -10.82
C GLU A 62 -1.92 5.72 -12.12
N LEU A 63 -3.11 6.25 -11.97
CA LEU A 63 -3.84 6.89 -13.05
C LEU A 63 -4.93 7.79 -12.50
N ASP A 64 -5.35 8.73 -13.33
CA ASP A 64 -6.62 9.43 -13.18
C ASP A 64 -7.60 8.85 -14.21
N ASP A 65 -8.78 8.44 -13.74
CA ASP A 65 -9.88 8.04 -14.59
C ASP A 65 -11.16 8.70 -14.06
N ASP A 66 -11.79 9.52 -14.91
CA ASP A 66 -13.08 10.18 -14.69
C ASP A 66 -13.25 10.75 -13.26
N GLY A 67 -12.33 11.64 -12.88
CA GLY A 67 -12.38 12.39 -11.61
C GLY A 67 -11.98 11.58 -10.37
N VAL A 68 -11.42 10.38 -10.58
CA VAL A 68 -10.88 9.51 -9.54
C VAL A 68 -9.41 9.22 -9.83
N ALA A 69 -8.54 9.59 -8.91
CA ALA A 69 -7.14 9.16 -8.91
C ALA A 69 -7.02 7.83 -8.17
N CYS A 70 -6.41 6.85 -8.82
CA CYS A 70 -6.15 5.53 -8.27
C CYS A 70 -4.65 5.28 -8.21
N ALA A 71 -4.16 4.66 -7.15
CA ALA A 71 -2.78 4.24 -6.99
C ALA A 71 -2.70 2.82 -6.43
N MET A 72 -1.80 2.03 -6.99
CA MET A 72 -1.45 0.69 -6.53
C MET A 72 -0.02 0.68 -6.04
N TYR A 73 0.19 0.10 -4.87
CA TYR A 73 1.45 0.07 -4.14
C TYR A 73 1.85 -1.36 -3.80
N ALA A 74 3.14 -1.55 -3.54
CA ALA A 74 3.71 -2.72 -2.88
C ALA A 74 4.43 -2.33 -1.60
N TYR A 75 4.49 -3.26 -0.65
CA TYR A 75 5.33 -3.15 0.53
C TYR A 75 5.75 -4.55 1.02
N SER A 76 6.94 -4.63 1.61
CA SER A 76 7.45 -5.86 2.22
C SER A 76 6.96 -5.99 3.66
N ILE A 77 6.45 -7.16 4.04
CA ILE A 77 6.08 -7.50 5.44
C ILE A 77 7.21 -8.21 6.20
N THR A 78 8.41 -8.23 5.61
CA THR A 78 9.60 -8.84 6.22
C THR A 78 10.51 -7.76 6.83
N ASP A 79 11.54 -7.33 6.12
CA ASP A 79 12.46 -6.25 6.51
C ASP A 79 11.98 -4.84 6.11
N GLY A 80 10.83 -4.76 5.45
CA GLY A 80 10.24 -3.49 5.01
C GLY A 80 10.84 -2.92 3.72
N VAL A 81 11.70 -3.67 3.04
CA VAL A 81 12.35 -3.28 1.77
C VAL A 81 11.98 -4.26 0.66
N ILE A 82 11.81 -3.75 -0.55
CA ILE A 82 11.71 -4.55 -1.78
C ILE A 82 12.90 -4.18 -2.64
N ASP A 83 13.60 -5.18 -3.20
CA ASP A 83 14.74 -4.96 -4.08
C ASP A 83 14.31 -4.35 -5.43
N ASP A 84 15.21 -3.60 -6.04
CA ASP A 84 14.93 -2.84 -7.25
C ASP A 84 14.57 -3.75 -8.44
N GLU A 85 15.18 -4.93 -8.56
CA GLU A 85 14.89 -5.85 -9.66
C GLU A 85 13.45 -6.38 -9.57
N THR A 86 13.00 -6.77 -8.38
CA THR A 86 11.61 -7.17 -8.14
C THR A 86 10.66 -6.00 -8.38
N LEU A 87 11.01 -4.80 -7.91
CA LEU A 87 10.17 -3.61 -8.06
C LEU A 87 9.96 -3.21 -9.52
N GLU A 88 11.04 -3.18 -10.32
CA GLU A 88 10.97 -2.81 -11.73
C GLU A 88 10.13 -3.81 -12.54
N LYS A 89 10.29 -5.12 -12.28
CA LYS A 89 9.44 -6.14 -12.90
C LYS A 89 7.97 -5.93 -12.56
N LEU A 90 7.66 -5.61 -11.30
CA LEU A 90 6.28 -5.35 -10.88
C LEU A 90 5.68 -4.12 -11.57
N ARG A 91 6.46 -3.04 -11.67
CA ARG A 91 6.06 -1.82 -12.37
C ARG A 91 5.80 -2.10 -13.85
N GLU A 92 6.66 -2.86 -14.51
CA GLU A 92 6.48 -3.26 -15.90
C GLU A 92 5.18 -4.06 -16.09
N VAL A 93 4.97 -5.10 -15.27
CA VAL A 93 3.76 -5.93 -15.34
C VAL A 93 2.50 -5.10 -15.10
N CYS A 94 2.49 -4.23 -14.08
CA CYS A 94 1.36 -3.34 -13.80
C CYS A 94 1.14 -2.34 -14.94
N ALA A 95 2.20 -1.74 -15.49
CA ALA A 95 2.09 -0.80 -16.60
C ALA A 95 1.40 -1.43 -17.82
N GLN A 96 1.80 -2.65 -18.17
CA GLN A 96 1.30 -3.38 -19.33
C GLN A 96 -0.11 -3.97 -19.13
N ASN A 97 -0.41 -4.49 -17.93
CA ASN A 97 -1.58 -5.36 -17.73
C ASN A 97 -2.65 -4.80 -16.79
N LEU A 98 -2.30 -3.86 -15.90
CA LEU A 98 -3.25 -3.34 -14.91
C LEU A 98 -4.19 -2.31 -15.56
N SER A 99 -5.48 -2.62 -15.66
CA SER A 99 -6.46 -1.72 -16.28
C SER A 99 -6.96 -0.63 -15.32
N SER A 100 -7.49 0.49 -15.85
CA SER A 100 -8.13 1.52 -15.01
C SER A 100 -9.38 1.02 -14.30
N GLY A 101 -10.17 0.16 -14.98
CA GLY A 101 -11.35 -0.48 -14.40
C GLY A 101 -11.00 -1.33 -13.18
N GLU A 102 -9.92 -2.11 -13.28
CA GLU A 102 -9.43 -2.92 -12.16
C GLU A 102 -8.93 -2.04 -11.00
N MET A 103 -8.13 -1.00 -11.30
CA MET A 103 -7.66 -0.07 -10.27
C MET A 103 -8.81 0.66 -9.56
N ARG A 104 -9.90 0.96 -10.27
CA ARG A 104 -11.12 1.53 -9.69
C ARG A 104 -11.89 0.52 -8.82
N ALA A 105 -11.94 -0.74 -9.23
CA ALA A 105 -12.65 -1.79 -8.50
C ALA A 105 -11.91 -2.20 -7.22
N ASP A 106 -10.59 -2.35 -7.29
CA ASP A 106 -9.76 -2.79 -6.16
C ASP A 106 -9.30 -1.62 -5.27
N GLY A 107 -9.33 -0.40 -5.79
CA GLY A 107 -8.93 0.79 -5.07
C GLY A 107 -9.96 1.19 -4.00
N SER A 108 -9.50 1.22 -2.74
CA SER A 108 -10.34 1.66 -1.63
C SER A 108 -10.62 3.16 -1.72
N PHE A 109 -11.91 3.55 -1.74
CA PHE A 109 -12.37 4.94 -1.60
C PHE A 109 -12.20 5.52 -0.18
N SER A 110 -11.25 4.97 0.60
CA SER A 110 -10.85 5.47 1.91
C SER A 110 -9.75 6.52 1.76
N LYS A 111 -9.62 7.38 2.77
CA LYS A 111 -8.49 8.32 2.78
C LYS A 111 -7.18 7.54 2.94
N PRO A 112 -6.05 8.01 2.39
CA PRO A 112 -4.76 7.32 2.50
C PRO A 112 -4.35 7.03 3.96
N ASN A 113 -4.70 7.93 4.88
CA ASN A 113 -4.45 7.81 6.31
C ASN A 113 -5.50 6.99 7.09
N GLU A 114 -6.44 6.34 6.39
CA GLU A 114 -7.38 5.40 6.98
C GLU A 114 -6.85 3.96 6.91
N TRP A 115 -7.19 3.19 7.94
CA TRP A 115 -6.77 1.79 8.02
C TRP A 115 -7.63 0.91 7.13
N TRP A 116 -6.97 0.13 6.29
CA TRP A 116 -7.59 -0.78 5.33
C TRP A 116 -7.05 -2.19 5.46
N ASP A 117 -7.87 -3.20 5.20
CA ASP A 117 -7.41 -4.59 5.15
C ASP A 117 -7.07 -5.06 3.73
N THR A 118 -5.91 -5.70 3.61
CA THR A 118 -5.56 -6.55 2.47
C THR A 118 -5.55 -8.01 2.96
N ASN A 119 -6.15 -8.94 2.20
CA ASN A 119 -6.11 -10.37 2.53
C ASN A 119 -5.46 -11.18 1.40
N PRO A 120 -4.13 -11.35 1.43
CA PRO A 120 -3.41 -12.13 0.41
C PRO A 120 -3.89 -13.59 0.33
N GLY A 121 -4.33 -14.17 1.45
CA GLY A 121 -4.89 -15.52 1.47
C GLY A 121 -6.18 -15.66 0.66
N ARG A 122 -6.93 -14.58 0.46
CA ARG A 122 -8.10 -14.57 -0.44
C ARG A 122 -7.67 -14.65 -1.90
N SER A 123 -6.62 -13.92 -2.27
CA SER A 123 -6.03 -13.95 -3.61
C SER A 123 -5.46 -15.34 -3.94
N ILE A 124 -4.70 -15.94 -3.02
CA ILE A 124 -4.14 -17.29 -3.18
C ILE A 124 -5.27 -18.30 -3.48
N LYS A 125 -6.32 -18.29 -2.65
CA LYS A 125 -7.46 -19.20 -2.85
C LYS A 125 -8.13 -19.00 -4.20
N ALA A 126 -8.33 -17.75 -4.62
CA ALA A 126 -8.96 -17.45 -5.91
C ALA A 126 -8.13 -17.99 -7.08
N VAL A 127 -6.80 -17.86 -7.02
CA VAL A 127 -5.89 -18.41 -8.04
C VAL A 127 -5.92 -19.93 -8.03
N GLU A 128 -5.81 -20.56 -6.86
CA GLU A 128 -5.84 -22.02 -6.70
C GLU A 128 -7.16 -22.65 -7.18
N SER A 129 -8.30 -21.96 -6.98
CA SER A 129 -9.60 -22.42 -7.46
C SER A 129 -9.90 -22.03 -8.90
N GLY A 130 -8.99 -21.34 -9.59
CA GLY A 130 -9.19 -20.85 -10.97
C GLY A 130 -10.29 -19.79 -11.09
N SER A 131 -10.66 -19.13 -9.99
CA SER A 131 -11.69 -18.09 -9.95
C SER A 131 -11.11 -16.68 -9.85
N ALA A 132 -9.79 -16.54 -9.99
CA ALA A 132 -9.15 -15.24 -10.02
C ALA A 132 -9.50 -14.49 -11.30
N ASP A 133 -9.89 -13.22 -11.15
CA ASP A 133 -10.44 -12.40 -12.23
C ASP A 133 -9.72 -11.06 -12.41
N SER A 134 -8.69 -10.79 -11.59
CA SER A 134 -7.94 -9.54 -11.62
C SER A 134 -6.43 -9.78 -11.51
N LEU A 135 -5.63 -8.93 -12.15
CA LEU A 135 -4.17 -8.94 -12.03
C LEU A 135 -3.74 -8.78 -10.56
N HIS A 136 -4.43 -7.95 -9.78
CA HIS A 136 -4.20 -7.78 -8.36
C HIS A 136 -4.29 -9.11 -7.59
N GLN A 137 -5.24 -9.99 -7.93
CA GLN A 137 -5.34 -11.31 -7.30
C GLN A 137 -4.18 -12.23 -7.72
N TYR A 138 -3.84 -12.26 -9.01
CA TYR A 138 -2.71 -13.07 -9.48
C TYR A 138 -1.38 -12.63 -8.86
N LEU A 139 -1.07 -11.33 -8.92
CA LEU A 139 0.13 -10.77 -8.30
C LEU A 139 0.10 -10.94 -6.78
N GLY A 140 -1.04 -10.71 -6.12
CA GLY A 140 -1.18 -10.88 -4.68
C GLY A 140 -0.88 -12.31 -4.22
N ALA A 141 -1.29 -13.31 -5.01
CA ALA A 141 -0.98 -14.72 -4.75
C ALA A 141 0.50 -15.05 -4.98
N GLU A 142 1.09 -14.53 -6.07
CA GLU A 142 2.49 -14.81 -6.43
C GLU A 142 3.48 -14.15 -5.46
N LEU A 143 3.18 -12.94 -4.99
CA LEU A 143 4.08 -12.10 -4.21
C LEU A 143 4.05 -12.39 -2.72
N TYR A 144 2.92 -12.88 -2.21
CA TYR A 144 2.77 -13.12 -0.78
C TYR A 144 3.78 -14.13 -0.21
N PRO A 145 4.10 -15.25 -0.88
CA PRO A 145 5.16 -16.16 -0.44
C PRO A 145 6.55 -15.50 -0.36
N LYS A 146 6.79 -14.42 -1.13
CA LYS A 146 8.02 -13.62 -1.09
C LYS A 146 7.98 -12.53 0.00
N GLY A 147 6.91 -12.48 0.80
CA GLY A 147 6.74 -11.48 1.84
C GLY A 147 6.35 -10.09 1.31
N ILE A 148 5.76 -10.00 0.11
CA ILE A 148 5.32 -8.74 -0.49
C ILE A 148 3.80 -8.69 -0.52
N VAL A 149 3.23 -7.55 -0.12
CA VAL A 149 1.79 -7.32 -0.09
C VAL A 149 1.44 -6.10 -0.94
N LEU A 150 0.33 -6.21 -1.66
CA LEU A 150 -0.21 -5.14 -2.50
C LEU A 150 -1.24 -4.30 -1.73
N SER A 151 -1.32 -3.02 -2.04
CA SER A 151 -2.34 -2.13 -1.51
C SER A 151 -2.81 -1.18 -2.59
N SER A 152 -4.12 -0.97 -2.69
CA SER A 152 -4.70 -0.04 -3.67
C SER A 152 -5.53 1.03 -2.97
N ARG A 153 -5.42 2.28 -3.43
CA ARG A 153 -6.17 3.43 -2.90
C ARG A 153 -6.76 4.24 -4.05
N SER A 154 -7.96 4.76 -3.83
CA SER A 154 -8.67 5.63 -4.75
C SER A 154 -9.19 6.86 -4.01
N ILE A 155 -9.02 8.03 -4.62
CA ILE A 155 -9.51 9.29 -4.07
C ILE A 155 -10.01 10.18 -5.20
N LYS A 156 -10.83 11.20 -4.90
CA LYS A 156 -11.21 12.20 -5.89
C LYS A 156 -9.96 12.91 -6.42
N SER A 157 -9.85 13.11 -7.73
CA SER A 157 -8.65 13.67 -8.38
C SER A 157 -8.14 14.98 -7.80
N LYS A 158 -9.04 15.86 -7.32
CA LYS A 158 -8.65 17.11 -6.65
C LYS A 158 -7.85 16.92 -5.35
N HIS A 159 -7.80 15.71 -4.81
CA HIS A 159 -7.04 15.28 -3.64
C HIS A 159 -5.93 14.27 -4.02
N ALA A 160 -5.59 14.13 -5.31
CA ALA A 160 -4.61 13.13 -5.76
C ALA A 160 -3.25 13.26 -5.05
N GLY A 161 -2.85 14.48 -4.67
CA GLY A 161 -1.65 14.72 -3.87
C GLY A 161 -1.61 13.94 -2.54
N GLU A 162 -2.75 13.58 -1.96
CA GLU A 162 -2.81 12.78 -0.72
C GLU A 162 -2.33 11.32 -0.92
N LEU A 163 -2.20 10.87 -2.18
CA LEU A 163 -1.61 9.57 -2.52
C LEU A 163 -0.07 9.60 -2.41
N ALA A 164 0.54 10.76 -2.13
CA ALA A 164 1.96 10.91 -1.83
C ALA A 164 2.37 10.25 -0.52
N CYS A 165 2.64 8.95 -0.54
CA CYS A 165 3.01 8.19 0.65
C CYS A 165 4.27 7.37 0.40
N SER A 166 5.28 7.54 1.26
CA SER A 166 6.55 6.81 1.17
C SER A 166 6.67 5.67 2.18
N ALA A 167 5.78 5.62 3.16
CA ALA A 167 5.78 4.57 4.18
C ALA A 167 4.37 4.01 4.44
N ILE A 168 4.35 2.82 5.03
CA ILE A 168 3.13 2.16 5.47
C ILE A 168 3.36 1.51 6.83
N ALA A 169 2.38 1.66 7.72
CA ALA A 169 2.31 0.90 8.96
C ALA A 169 1.31 -0.24 8.78
N TRP A 170 1.68 -1.45 9.18
CA TRP A 170 0.85 -2.63 9.03
C TRP A 170 0.85 -3.50 10.29
N GLY A 171 -0.21 -4.30 10.44
CA GLY A 171 -0.35 -5.29 11.49
C GLY A 171 -1.30 -6.41 11.11
N VAL A 172 -1.04 -7.60 11.62
CA VAL A 172 -1.86 -8.78 11.32
C VAL A 172 -3.12 -8.76 12.17
N SER A 173 -4.28 -8.84 11.51
CA SER A 173 -5.57 -8.85 12.18
C SER A 173 -5.72 -10.07 13.08
N THR A 174 -6.10 -9.83 14.34
CA THR A 174 -6.48 -10.87 15.32
C THR A 174 -7.96 -11.23 15.27
N SER A 175 -8.76 -10.53 14.45
CA SER A 175 -10.20 -10.79 14.31
C SER A 175 -10.44 -12.14 13.65
N ILE A 176 -11.33 -12.94 14.24
CA ILE A 176 -11.74 -14.25 13.71
C ILE A 176 -12.36 -14.11 12.31
N PHE A 177 -13.05 -13.00 12.04
CA PHE A 177 -13.69 -12.72 10.74
C PHE A 177 -12.70 -12.22 9.66
N LYS A 178 -11.51 -11.77 10.06
CA LYS A 178 -10.47 -11.25 9.16
C LYS A 178 -9.16 -12.01 9.32
N LYS A 179 -9.26 -13.32 9.53
CA LYS A 179 -8.08 -14.18 9.69
C LYS A 179 -7.21 -14.12 8.44
N GLY A 180 -5.92 -13.84 8.62
CA GLY A 180 -4.95 -13.71 7.53
C GLY A 180 -4.97 -12.35 6.80
N ALA A 181 -5.74 -11.38 7.29
CA ALA A 181 -5.72 -10.02 6.75
C ALA A 181 -4.63 -9.17 7.41
N TYR A 182 -3.94 -8.39 6.59
CA TYR A 182 -3.05 -7.32 7.00
C TYR A 182 -3.84 -6.02 7.05
N MET A 183 -4.00 -5.48 8.26
CA MET A 183 -4.50 -4.13 8.46
C MET A 183 -3.34 -3.17 8.20
N SER A 184 -3.54 -2.19 7.33
CA SER A 184 -2.49 -1.27 6.93
C SER A 184 -3.01 0.16 6.82
N VAL A 185 -2.13 1.14 7.02
CA VAL A 185 -2.40 2.57 6.82
C VAL A 185 -1.19 3.22 6.16
N LEU A 186 -1.44 4.01 5.12
CA LEU A 186 -0.37 4.72 4.43
C LEU A 186 0.01 5.94 5.28
N ILE A 187 1.30 6.24 5.31
CA ILE A 187 1.83 7.40 6.01
C ILE A 187 2.18 8.43 4.95
N HIS A 188 1.44 9.54 4.99
CA HIS A 188 1.62 10.65 4.07
C HIS A 188 3.02 11.23 4.20
N ASN A 189 3.58 11.69 3.09
CA ASN A 189 4.90 12.30 3.08
C ASN A 189 5.01 13.47 4.05
N ASP A 190 3.96 14.30 4.22
CA ASP A 190 3.99 15.41 5.19
C ASP A 190 4.18 14.97 6.65
N ALA A 191 3.90 13.71 6.96
CA ALA A 191 4.12 13.14 8.29
C ALA A 191 5.53 12.54 8.47
N LEU A 192 6.34 12.50 7.40
CA LEU A 192 7.70 11.96 7.33
C LEU A 192 8.74 13.08 7.20
#